data_AF-A0A9W7T3S5-F1
#
_entry.id   AF-A0A9W7T3S5-F1
#
_cell.length_a   1.000
_cell.length_b   1.000
_cell.length_c   1.000
_cell.angle_alpha   90.00
_cell.angle_beta   90.00
_cell.angle_gamma   90.00
#
_symmetry.space_group_name_H-M   'P 1'
#
loop_
_entity.id
_entity.type
_entity.pdbx_description
1 polymer ?
#
loop_
_entity_poly.entity_id
_entity_poly.type
_entity_poly.pdbx_seq_one_letter_code
_entity_poly.pdbx_strand_id
1 'polypeptide(L)'
;MPSTGTTPQPPAVADTEETEPSEVGSGSSGETFQIEPDMHWKSQARMLMAENGLYQKHSLDHPLLKDFTTYLEKDLQNEHFKQEVENVARFLHFMDPQHPSLLFVRNREKSKLYLAEAKLTKQTPLNHLKSLKRALLEQVEHWQSFLALVNMIMFCTGIPGHYPVNETTSSLTLTFWYTLQDDIMSFEAERQQVYLQVYRPVYFQLVDVLLHKAQFPSDEEYASWSSDEKEQFRIYRVDISDTLMYVYEMLGAELLSNLYDKLGRLLTNTEQTSSWQHTEALLYGFQSIAETIDVNYSDVIPGLIGLIPRININNVQLADTVMFTIGGYVNTLLKLVPQVLRLQEQLRDAIQNGDMETSHGICRIAVSLGENHSRYTDKRYVLCIPEKNLLKTVLKNVLKIDLR
;
A
#
# COMPACT_ATOMS: atom_id res chain seq x y z
N MET A 1 2.27 44.72 55.23
CA MET A 1 1.71 43.36 55.40
C MET A 1 0.52 43.28 54.44
N PRO A 2 0.44 42.32 53.49
CA PRO A 2 1.25 41.11 53.33
C PRO A 2 2.19 41.15 52.11
N SER A 3 3.19 40.28 52.19
CA SER A 3 4.24 39.98 51.21
C SER A 3 3.79 38.87 50.27
N THR A 4 3.83 39.11 48.96
CA THR A 4 3.72 38.08 47.91
C THR A 4 5.12 37.72 47.41
N GLY A 5 5.48 36.45 47.58
CA GLY A 5 6.77 35.89 47.18
C GLY A 5 6.91 35.76 45.67
N THR A 6 8.03 36.25 45.17
CA THR A 6 8.51 36.17 43.80
C THR A 6 9.03 34.76 43.50
N THR A 7 8.65 34.18 42.35
CA THR A 7 9.42 33.09 41.72
C THR A 7 9.59 33.43 40.23
N PRO A 8 10.77 33.26 39.62
CA PRO A 8 11.08 33.84 38.30
C PRO A 8 10.53 33.00 37.15
N GLN A 9 10.06 33.69 36.13
CA GLN A 9 9.63 33.16 34.83
C GLN A 9 10.87 32.76 34.00
N PRO A 10 10.94 31.55 33.41
CA PRO A 10 11.97 31.20 32.43
C PRO A 10 11.70 31.90 31.07
N PRO A 11 12.74 32.16 30.26
CA PRO A 11 12.61 32.97 29.05
C PRO A 11 11.85 32.22 27.94
N ALA A 12 11.08 32.99 27.18
CA ALA A 12 10.29 32.54 26.04
C ALA A 12 11.16 31.82 24.99
N VAL A 13 10.80 30.58 24.68
CA VAL A 13 11.23 29.89 23.47
C VAL A 13 10.30 30.38 22.36
N ALA A 14 10.88 30.87 21.28
CA ALA A 14 10.13 31.30 20.10
C ALA A 14 9.54 30.07 19.41
N ASP A 15 8.22 29.89 19.53
CA ASP A 15 7.46 28.96 18.71
C ASP A 15 7.56 29.42 17.25
N THR A 16 8.23 28.62 16.43
CA THR A 16 8.12 28.68 14.98
C THR A 16 7.05 27.67 14.60
N GLU A 17 5.80 28.14 14.53
CA GLU A 17 4.70 27.40 13.92
C GLU A 17 5.04 27.19 12.44
N GLU A 18 5.51 26.00 12.07
CA GLU A 18 5.46 25.54 10.69
C GLU A 18 3.99 25.27 10.34
N THR A 19 3.39 26.23 9.65
CA THR A 19 2.05 26.12 9.09
C THR A 19 2.13 25.19 7.87
N GLU A 20 1.45 24.05 7.93
CA GLU A 20 1.24 23.19 6.75
C GLU A 20 0.50 23.97 5.65
N PRO A 21 0.97 23.94 4.38
CA PRO A 21 0.23 24.54 3.30
C PRO A 21 -0.94 23.64 2.91
N SER A 22 -2.13 24.24 2.95
CA SER A 22 -3.43 23.69 2.60
C SER A 22 -3.49 23.08 1.21
N GLU A 23 -4.25 21.98 1.10
CA GLU A 23 -4.77 21.42 -0.15
C GLU A 23 -5.70 22.43 -0.83
N VAL A 24 -5.14 23.30 -1.66
CA VAL A 24 -5.93 24.10 -2.60
C VAL A 24 -5.22 24.01 -3.95
N GLY A 25 -5.94 23.50 -4.95
CA GLY A 25 -5.45 23.25 -6.30
C GLY A 25 -4.60 24.41 -6.82
N SER A 26 -3.30 24.19 -6.90
CA SER A 26 -2.37 25.17 -7.44
C SER A 26 -2.12 24.81 -8.90
N GLY A 27 -2.71 25.60 -9.80
CA GLY A 27 -2.32 25.61 -11.20
C GLY A 27 -0.80 25.74 -11.27
N SER A 28 -0.17 24.83 -12.00
CA SER A 28 1.27 24.84 -12.26
C SER A 28 1.62 26.13 -13.00
N SER A 29 1.94 27.20 -12.27
CA SER A 29 2.50 28.40 -12.86
C SER A 29 3.86 28.02 -13.47
N GLY A 30 3.92 28.05 -14.80
CA GLY A 30 5.08 27.72 -15.62
C GLY A 30 6.30 28.63 -15.41
N GLU A 31 6.35 29.40 -14.32
CA GLU A 31 7.41 30.33 -13.97
C GLU A 31 8.51 29.71 -13.08
N THR A 32 8.35 28.47 -12.62
CA THR A 32 9.27 27.87 -11.63
C THR A 32 10.53 27.19 -12.19
N PHE A 33 10.72 27.12 -13.51
CA PHE A 33 11.75 26.24 -14.11
C PHE A 33 12.53 26.83 -15.30
N GLN A 34 12.66 28.15 -15.40
CA GLN A 34 13.63 28.75 -16.32
C GLN A 34 15.01 28.79 -15.66
N ILE A 35 16.00 28.16 -16.29
CA ILE A 35 17.40 28.18 -15.87
C ILE A 35 18.00 29.48 -16.39
N GLU A 36 18.09 30.51 -15.55
CA GLU A 36 19.03 31.60 -15.79
C GLU A 36 20.42 31.16 -15.30
N PRO A 37 21.49 31.32 -16.10
CA PRO A 37 22.84 30.85 -15.76
C PRO A 37 23.43 31.42 -14.46
N ASP A 38 22.89 32.54 -13.94
CA ASP A 38 23.41 33.26 -12.76
C ASP A 38 22.45 33.20 -11.55
N MET A 39 21.62 32.16 -11.46
CA MET A 39 20.56 32.08 -10.45
C MET A 39 21.06 31.44 -9.13
N HIS A 40 21.26 32.27 -8.10
CA HIS A 40 21.51 31.79 -6.73
C HIS A 40 20.22 31.22 -6.10
N TRP A 41 20.12 29.90 -6.04
CA TRP A 41 18.98 29.20 -5.45
C TRP A 41 18.93 29.40 -3.93
N LYS A 42 17.87 30.03 -3.42
CA LYS A 42 17.69 30.29 -1.98
C LYS A 42 17.16 29.08 -1.19
N SER A 43 16.54 28.09 -1.84
CA SER A 43 16.00 26.92 -1.16
C SER A 43 17.00 25.77 -1.16
N GLN A 44 17.17 25.15 0.01
CA GLN A 44 18.09 24.01 0.19
C GLN A 44 17.75 22.86 -0.76
N ALA A 45 16.46 22.60 -0.98
CA ALA A 45 16.00 21.62 -1.96
C ALA A 45 16.51 21.93 -3.37
N ARG A 46 16.36 23.18 -3.85
CA ARG A 46 16.80 23.61 -5.20
C ARG A 46 18.32 23.56 -5.37
N MET A 47 19.09 23.90 -4.33
CA MET A 47 20.54 23.73 -4.36
C MET A 47 20.94 22.26 -4.52
N LEU A 48 20.33 21.36 -3.73
CA LEU A 48 20.50 19.91 -3.86
C LEU A 48 20.11 19.40 -5.26
N MET A 49 19.08 19.96 -5.89
CA MET A 49 18.72 19.61 -7.27
C MET A 49 19.83 19.97 -8.26
N ALA A 50 20.42 21.15 -8.10
CA ALA A 50 21.49 21.63 -8.96
C ALA A 50 22.77 20.82 -8.78
N GLU A 51 23.15 20.52 -7.53
CA GLU A 51 24.32 19.70 -7.21
C GLU A 51 24.21 18.27 -7.78
N ASN A 52 23.01 17.69 -7.74
CA ASN A 52 22.74 16.35 -8.30
C ASN A 52 22.45 16.35 -9.81
N GLY A 53 22.63 17.49 -10.50
CA GLY A 53 22.48 17.59 -11.95
C GLY A 53 21.04 17.47 -12.48
N LEU A 54 20.03 17.57 -11.62
CA LEU A 54 18.62 17.32 -11.95
C LEU A 54 17.97 18.40 -12.83
N TYR A 55 18.62 19.55 -12.99
CA TYR A 55 18.19 20.62 -13.91
C TYR A 55 18.67 20.42 -15.35
N GLN A 56 19.71 19.61 -15.55
CA GLN A 56 20.24 19.36 -16.89
C GLN A 56 19.26 18.49 -17.68
N LYS A 57 19.10 18.77 -18.97
CA LYS A 57 18.18 18.05 -19.86
C LYS A 57 18.78 17.86 -21.24
N HIS A 58 18.39 16.76 -21.89
CA HIS A 58 18.65 16.57 -23.30
C HIS A 58 17.93 17.60 -24.16
N SER A 59 18.46 17.85 -25.36
CA SER A 59 17.81 18.72 -26.33
C SER A 59 16.43 18.15 -26.70
N LEU A 60 15.40 18.99 -26.62
CA LEU A 60 14.03 18.64 -27.02
C LEU A 60 13.94 18.35 -28.53
N ASP A 61 14.96 18.71 -29.30
CA ASP A 61 15.00 18.43 -30.73
C ASP A 61 15.34 16.98 -31.09
N HIS A 62 15.73 16.16 -30.11
CA HIS A 62 16.07 14.76 -30.34
C HIS A 62 14.84 13.98 -30.87
N PRO A 63 14.99 13.07 -31.85
CA PRO A 63 13.86 12.35 -32.45
C PRO A 63 12.90 11.74 -31.43
N LEU A 64 13.43 11.05 -30.42
CA LEU A 64 12.65 10.46 -29.32
C LEU A 64 11.75 11.47 -28.58
N LEU A 65 12.27 12.67 -28.31
CA LEU A 65 11.52 13.72 -27.60
C LEU A 65 10.56 14.45 -28.56
N LYS A 66 10.90 14.56 -29.85
CA LYS A 66 9.98 15.07 -30.89
C LYS A 66 8.79 14.16 -31.13
N ASP A 67 9.01 12.85 -31.14
CA ASP A 67 7.92 11.86 -31.29
C ASP A 67 6.95 11.97 -30.10
N PHE A 68 7.49 12.04 -28.87
CA PHE A 68 6.67 12.25 -27.67
C PHE A 68 5.95 13.61 -27.68
N THR A 69 6.62 14.68 -28.14
CA THR A 69 6.00 16.01 -28.30
C THR A 69 4.83 15.95 -29.27
N THR A 70 5.02 15.28 -30.41
CA THR A 70 4.00 15.15 -31.46
C THR A 70 2.77 14.42 -30.93
N TYR A 71 2.97 13.35 -30.16
CA TYR A 71 1.89 12.61 -29.51
C TYR A 71 1.08 13.49 -28.54
N LEU A 72 1.77 14.20 -27.63
CA LEU A 72 1.09 15.06 -26.65
C LEU A 72 0.29 16.18 -27.32
N GLU A 73 0.86 16.80 -28.36
CA GLU A 73 0.25 17.93 -29.06
C GLU A 73 -0.90 17.50 -29.96
N LYS A 74 -0.70 16.46 -30.78
CA LYS A 74 -1.65 16.09 -31.84
C LYS A 74 -2.69 15.08 -31.38
N ASP A 75 -2.26 14.06 -30.63
CA ASP A 75 -3.11 12.93 -30.31
C ASP A 75 -3.87 13.16 -28.99
N LEU A 76 -3.20 13.76 -27.99
CA LEU A 76 -3.81 14.11 -26.71
C LEU A 76 -4.37 15.54 -26.65
N GLN A 77 -4.15 16.36 -27.69
CA GLN A 77 -4.58 17.77 -27.74
C GLN A 77 -4.18 18.57 -26.48
N ASN A 78 -3.04 18.22 -25.87
CA ASN A 78 -2.62 18.80 -24.59
C ASN A 78 -1.84 20.10 -24.83
N GLU A 79 -2.48 21.26 -24.72
CA GLU A 79 -1.84 22.58 -24.94
C GLU A 79 -0.69 22.91 -23.95
N HIS A 80 -0.56 22.15 -22.85
CA HIS A 80 0.47 22.35 -21.82
C HIS A 80 1.54 21.25 -21.80
N PHE A 81 1.78 20.59 -22.94
CA PHE A 81 2.72 19.45 -23.07
C PHE A 81 4.19 19.76 -22.73
N LYS A 82 4.61 21.02 -22.84
CA LYS A 82 6.03 21.42 -22.77
C LYS A 82 6.73 20.95 -21.48
N GLN A 83 6.05 21.04 -20.34
CA GLN A 83 6.61 20.60 -19.07
C GLN A 83 6.81 19.08 -19.02
N GLU A 84 5.90 18.30 -19.61
CA GLU A 84 6.01 16.84 -19.65
C GLU A 84 7.21 16.39 -20.48
N VAL A 85 7.43 17.01 -21.65
CA VAL A 85 8.59 16.71 -22.51
C VAL A 85 9.90 17.09 -21.80
N GLU A 86 9.93 18.23 -21.10
CA GLU A 86 11.10 18.63 -20.33
C GLU A 86 11.38 17.72 -19.12
N ASN A 87 10.35 17.21 -18.46
CA ASN A 87 10.51 16.24 -17.36
C ASN A 87 11.15 14.94 -17.88
N VAL A 88 10.67 14.43 -19.01
CA VAL A 88 11.27 13.25 -19.67
C VAL A 88 12.71 13.55 -20.09
N ALA A 89 12.98 14.73 -20.68
CA ALA A 89 14.32 15.11 -21.11
C ALA A 89 15.31 15.24 -19.93
N ARG A 90 14.89 15.79 -18.79
CA ARG A 90 15.69 15.86 -17.55
C ARG A 90 15.97 14.48 -16.99
N PHE A 91 14.96 13.63 -16.94
CA PHE A 91 15.13 12.26 -16.47
C PHE A 91 16.12 11.49 -17.35
N LEU A 92 15.93 11.51 -18.68
CA LEU A 92 16.83 10.83 -19.61
C LEU A 92 18.27 11.34 -19.49
N HIS A 93 18.45 12.64 -19.23
CA HIS A 93 19.77 13.25 -19.02
C HIS A 93 20.43 12.82 -17.73
N PHE A 94 19.68 12.76 -16.63
CA PHE A 94 20.19 12.23 -15.36
C PHE A 94 20.71 10.79 -15.55
N MET A 95 19.95 9.99 -16.28
CA MET A 95 20.29 8.60 -16.53
C MET A 95 21.53 8.45 -17.41
N ASP A 96 21.55 9.11 -18.56
CA ASP A 96 22.68 9.15 -19.47
C ASP A 96 22.89 10.59 -19.98
N PRO A 97 23.88 11.33 -19.45
CA PRO A 97 24.14 12.71 -19.88
C PRO A 97 24.63 12.83 -21.32
N GLN A 98 25.10 11.74 -21.94
CA GLN A 98 25.69 11.80 -23.28
C GLN A 98 24.64 11.64 -24.37
N HIS A 99 23.68 10.73 -24.19
CA HIS A 99 22.67 10.46 -25.21
C HIS A 99 21.29 10.14 -24.59
N PRO A 100 20.19 10.76 -25.06
CA PRO A 100 18.85 10.39 -24.64
C PRO A 100 18.53 9.00 -25.18
N SER A 101 18.45 8.02 -24.27
CA SER A 101 18.21 6.63 -24.62
C SER A 101 17.24 6.01 -23.64
N LEU A 102 16.27 5.24 -24.15
CA LEU A 102 15.40 4.40 -23.32
C LEU A 102 16.10 3.15 -22.78
N LEU A 103 17.40 2.96 -23.06
CA LEU A 103 18.22 1.90 -22.49
C LEU A 103 18.75 2.24 -21.10
N PHE A 104 18.43 3.43 -20.58
CA PHE A 104 18.78 3.86 -19.22
C PHE A 104 18.46 2.81 -18.16
N VAL A 105 17.43 2.00 -18.39
CA VAL A 105 16.97 0.97 -17.45
C VAL A 105 17.98 -0.16 -17.25
N ARG A 106 19.00 -0.27 -18.11
CA ARG A 106 20.13 -1.20 -17.90
C ARG A 106 21.05 -0.72 -16.77
N ASN A 107 21.02 0.56 -16.41
CA ASN A 107 21.80 1.12 -15.31
C ASN A 107 20.97 1.16 -14.01
N ARG A 108 20.86 0.00 -13.36
CA ARG A 108 20.08 -0.18 -12.13
C ARG A 108 20.57 0.69 -10.97
N GLU A 109 21.85 1.03 -10.89
CA GLU A 109 22.38 1.82 -9.77
C GLU A 109 22.03 3.30 -9.88
N LYS A 110 22.22 3.91 -11.06
CA LYS A 110 21.76 5.30 -11.29
C LYS A 110 20.26 5.46 -11.13
N SER A 111 19.51 4.46 -11.60
CA SER A 111 18.05 4.39 -11.45
C SER A 111 17.63 4.51 -9.97
N LYS A 112 18.29 3.74 -9.11
CA LYS A 112 18.09 3.78 -7.65
C LYS A 112 18.48 5.13 -7.08
N LEU A 113 19.63 5.66 -7.50
CA LEU A 113 20.14 6.96 -7.06
C LEU A 113 19.12 8.08 -7.33
N TYR A 114 18.49 8.09 -8.51
CA TYR A 114 17.48 9.09 -8.86
C TYR A 114 16.30 9.15 -7.87
N LEU A 115 15.82 7.98 -7.43
CA LEU A 115 14.66 7.85 -6.56
C LEU A 115 15.02 7.89 -5.07
N ALA A 116 16.27 7.54 -4.71
CA ALA A 116 16.78 7.52 -3.34
C ALA A 116 17.48 8.82 -2.92
N GLU A 117 18.26 9.46 -3.81
CA GLU A 117 18.90 10.77 -3.57
C GLU A 117 17.95 11.95 -3.82
N ALA A 118 16.71 11.67 -4.21
CA ALA A 118 15.67 12.68 -4.22
C ALA A 118 15.22 13.04 -2.79
N LYS A 119 16.08 13.75 -2.04
CA LYS A 119 15.65 14.70 -0.97
C LYS A 119 14.92 15.91 -1.58
N LEU A 120 14.19 15.67 -2.66
CA LEU A 120 13.34 16.58 -3.38
C LEU A 120 11.99 16.61 -2.68
N THR A 121 11.21 17.66 -2.88
CA THR A 121 9.78 17.57 -2.61
C THR A 121 9.22 16.35 -3.35
N LYS A 122 8.45 15.50 -2.65
CA LYS A 122 7.89 14.23 -3.16
C LYS A 122 7.28 14.36 -4.58
N GLN A 123 6.80 15.55 -4.91
CA GLN A 123 6.20 15.93 -6.19
C GLN A 123 7.11 15.81 -7.42
N THR A 124 8.42 16.10 -7.33
CA THR A 124 9.27 16.17 -8.54
C THR A 124 9.52 14.79 -9.18
N PRO A 125 9.97 13.76 -8.43
CA PRO A 125 10.09 12.40 -8.97
C PRO A 125 8.75 11.85 -9.48
N LEU A 126 7.65 12.11 -8.76
CA LEU A 126 6.30 11.71 -9.16
C LEU A 126 5.92 12.29 -10.53
N ASN A 127 6.18 13.59 -10.77
CA ASN A 127 5.89 14.23 -12.05
C ASN A 127 6.73 13.63 -13.19
N HIS A 128 8.01 13.33 -12.96
CA HIS A 128 8.87 12.72 -13.96
C HIS A 128 8.43 11.30 -14.31
N LEU A 129 8.09 10.48 -13.31
CA LEU A 129 7.56 9.13 -13.50
C LEU A 129 6.23 9.14 -14.29
N LYS A 130 5.32 10.08 -13.98
CA LYS A 130 4.06 10.26 -14.71
C LYS A 130 4.30 10.56 -16.19
N SER A 131 5.18 11.53 -16.51
CA SER A 131 5.48 11.88 -17.90
C SER A 131 6.18 10.74 -18.67
N LEU A 132 7.11 10.02 -18.02
CA LEU A 132 7.79 8.86 -18.63
C LEU A 132 6.84 7.71 -18.93
N LYS A 133 5.92 7.41 -18.01
CA LYS A 133 4.91 6.38 -18.21
C LYS A 133 4.12 6.67 -19.49
N ARG A 134 3.60 7.89 -19.62
CA ARG A 134 2.79 8.32 -20.77
C ARG A 134 3.58 8.21 -22.09
N ALA A 135 4.83 8.64 -22.10
CA ALA A 135 5.69 8.53 -23.30
C ALA A 135 5.88 7.08 -23.77
N LEU A 136 6.06 6.18 -22.81
CA LEU A 136 6.46 4.80 -23.08
C LEU A 136 5.27 3.85 -23.30
N LEU A 137 4.12 4.16 -22.70
CA LEU A 137 2.90 3.36 -22.81
C LEU A 137 2.28 3.44 -24.23
N GLU A 138 2.54 4.52 -24.97
CA GLU A 138 2.02 4.67 -26.34
C GLU A 138 2.89 4.01 -27.40
N GLN A 139 4.20 3.96 -27.21
CA GLN A 139 5.11 3.37 -28.17
C GLN A 139 5.12 1.83 -28.04
N VAL A 140 4.11 1.16 -28.62
CA VAL A 140 3.95 -0.31 -28.58
C VAL A 140 5.22 -1.04 -29.08
N GLU A 141 5.92 -0.48 -30.06
CA GLU A 141 7.21 -1.01 -30.58
C GLU A 141 8.35 -0.96 -29.53
N HIS A 142 8.25 -0.11 -28.52
CA HIS A 142 9.23 0.09 -27.45
C HIS A 142 8.79 -0.50 -26.10
N TRP A 143 7.86 -1.46 -26.09
CA TRP A 143 7.34 -2.10 -24.87
C TRP A 143 8.44 -2.63 -23.93
N GLN A 144 9.59 -3.05 -24.47
CA GLN A 144 10.73 -3.54 -23.69
C GLN A 144 11.33 -2.46 -22.79
N SER A 145 11.43 -1.22 -23.30
CA SER A 145 11.90 -0.07 -22.53
C SER A 145 10.91 0.32 -21.46
N PHE A 146 9.60 0.26 -21.77
CA PHE A 146 8.56 0.52 -20.79
C PHE A 146 8.56 -0.53 -19.68
N LEU A 147 8.58 -1.81 -20.04
CA LEU A 147 8.65 -2.92 -19.07
C LEU A 147 9.88 -2.80 -18.17
N ALA A 148 11.00 -2.34 -18.72
CA ALA A 148 12.20 -2.11 -17.94
C ALA A 148 11.98 -0.96 -16.92
N LEU A 149 11.35 0.16 -17.30
CA LEU A 149 10.93 1.20 -16.34
C LEU A 149 9.99 0.63 -15.26
N VAL A 150 9.00 -0.18 -15.64
CA VAL A 150 8.09 -0.84 -14.69
C VAL A 150 8.87 -1.70 -13.69
N ASN A 151 9.88 -2.45 -14.15
CA ASN A 151 10.74 -3.26 -13.27
C ASN A 151 11.63 -2.39 -12.34
N MET A 152 12.06 -1.22 -12.79
CA MET A 152 12.77 -0.27 -11.94
C MET A 152 11.85 0.27 -10.83
N ILE A 153 10.60 0.61 -11.17
CA ILE A 153 9.62 1.06 -10.19
C ILE A 153 9.29 -0.06 -9.20
N MET A 154 9.12 -1.29 -9.69
CA MET A 154 8.98 -2.50 -8.85
C MET A 154 10.11 -2.66 -7.84
N PHE A 155 11.36 -2.42 -8.25
CA PHE A 155 12.49 -2.44 -7.34
C PHE A 155 12.34 -1.39 -6.22
N CYS A 156 11.88 -0.19 -6.55
CA CYS A 156 11.66 0.87 -5.56
C CYS A 156 10.47 0.60 -4.64
N THR A 157 9.40 0.00 -5.15
CA THR A 157 8.28 -0.48 -4.34
C THR A 157 8.76 -1.52 -3.32
N GLY A 158 9.60 -2.46 -3.77
CA GLY A 158 10.17 -3.52 -2.97
C GLY A 158 11.52 -3.20 -2.34
N ILE A 159 11.84 -1.92 -2.10
CA ILE A 159 13.11 -1.57 -1.48
C ILE A 159 13.18 -2.20 -0.07
N PRO A 160 14.33 -2.82 0.30
CA PRO A 160 14.45 -3.52 1.59
C PRO A 160 14.24 -2.59 2.80
N GLY A 161 13.70 -3.17 3.87
CA GLY A 161 13.38 -2.45 5.11
C GLY A 161 11.91 -2.04 5.20
N HIS A 162 11.52 -1.52 6.35
CA HIS A 162 10.16 -1.08 6.65
C HIS A 162 9.99 0.43 6.45
N TYR A 163 8.88 0.80 5.81
CA TYR A 163 8.39 2.16 5.83
C TYR A 163 7.81 2.48 7.22
N PRO A 164 8.00 3.68 7.78
CA PRO A 164 8.82 4.80 7.27
C PRO A 164 10.28 4.78 7.79
N VAL A 165 10.61 3.85 8.68
CA VAL A 165 11.82 3.92 9.52
C VAL A 165 13.11 3.66 8.73
N ASN A 166 13.10 2.67 7.84
CA ASN A 166 14.29 2.33 7.06
C ASN A 166 14.30 3.01 5.69
N GLU A 167 13.11 3.30 5.15
CA GLU A 167 12.95 3.81 3.79
C GLU A 167 11.63 4.57 3.65
N THR A 168 11.60 5.55 2.75
CA THR A 168 10.40 6.35 2.42
C THR A 168 10.06 6.36 0.93
N THR A 169 10.77 5.55 0.14
CA THR A 169 10.72 5.56 -1.32
C THR A 169 9.54 4.76 -1.85
N SER A 170 9.17 3.67 -1.18
CA SER A 170 8.12 2.77 -1.64
C SER A 170 6.76 3.46 -1.79
N SER A 171 6.41 4.38 -0.89
CA SER A 171 5.14 5.14 -0.94
C SER A 171 4.99 6.02 -2.19
N LEU A 172 6.09 6.51 -2.76
CA LEU A 172 6.09 7.31 -3.99
C LEU A 172 5.67 6.49 -5.22
N THR A 173 5.70 5.16 -5.13
CA THR A 173 5.43 4.27 -6.26
C THR A 173 3.96 3.85 -6.36
N LEU A 174 3.16 4.01 -5.30
CA LEU A 174 1.78 3.49 -5.25
C LEU A 174 0.88 4.15 -6.29
N THR A 175 0.96 5.48 -6.45
CA THR A 175 0.21 6.18 -7.49
C THR A 175 0.55 5.69 -8.91
N PHE A 176 1.81 5.30 -9.16
CA PHE A 176 2.19 4.76 -10.47
C PHE A 176 1.45 3.45 -10.76
N TRP A 177 1.35 2.54 -9.79
CA TRP A 177 0.69 1.25 -9.96
C TRP A 177 -0.81 1.39 -10.22
N TYR A 178 -1.45 2.29 -9.49
CA TYR A 178 -2.84 2.68 -9.72
C TYR A 178 -3.01 3.20 -11.15
N THR A 179 -2.24 4.22 -11.56
CA THR A 179 -2.45 4.84 -12.87
C THR A 179 -2.02 3.91 -14.03
N LEU A 180 -1.11 2.97 -13.83
CA LEU A 180 -0.78 1.98 -14.85
C LEU A 180 -1.93 0.98 -15.04
N GLN A 181 -2.59 0.57 -13.96
CA GLN A 181 -3.73 -0.35 -14.04
C GLN A 181 -4.90 0.35 -14.74
N ASP A 182 -5.22 1.59 -14.34
CA ASP A 182 -6.29 2.40 -14.95
C ASP A 182 -6.07 2.58 -16.46
N ASP A 183 -4.85 2.96 -16.87
CA ASP A 183 -4.49 3.08 -18.29
C ASP A 183 -4.73 1.77 -19.06
N ILE A 184 -4.24 0.63 -18.54
CA ILE A 184 -4.38 -0.68 -19.20
C ILE A 184 -5.87 -1.08 -19.27
N MET A 185 -6.63 -0.84 -18.21
CA MET A 185 -8.05 -1.16 -18.15
C MET A 185 -8.91 -0.26 -19.04
N SER A 186 -8.43 0.94 -19.37
CA SER A 186 -9.09 1.89 -20.28
C SER A 186 -8.90 1.59 -21.77
N PHE A 187 -7.94 0.73 -22.14
CA PHE A 187 -7.66 0.40 -23.53
C PHE A 187 -8.79 -0.40 -24.20
N GLU A 188 -8.88 -0.29 -25.53
CA GLU A 188 -9.73 -1.16 -26.35
C GLU A 188 -9.35 -2.63 -26.19
N ALA A 189 -10.33 -3.54 -26.30
CA ALA A 189 -10.20 -4.95 -25.91
C ALA A 189 -8.96 -5.67 -26.49
N GLU A 190 -8.64 -5.44 -27.77
CA GLU A 190 -7.48 -6.08 -28.43
C GLU A 190 -6.15 -5.57 -27.84
N ARG A 191 -5.99 -4.25 -27.70
CA ARG A 191 -4.80 -3.64 -27.10
C ARG A 191 -4.70 -4.01 -25.62
N GLN A 192 -5.81 -3.94 -24.88
CA GLN A 192 -5.89 -4.35 -23.49
C GLN A 192 -5.40 -5.80 -23.31
N GLN A 193 -5.87 -6.73 -24.14
CA GLN A 193 -5.47 -8.13 -24.03
C GLN A 193 -3.96 -8.34 -24.19
N VAL A 194 -3.31 -7.63 -25.12
CA VAL A 194 -1.85 -7.68 -25.32
C VAL A 194 -1.10 -7.16 -24.08
N TYR A 195 -1.54 -6.04 -23.51
CA TYR A 195 -0.92 -5.50 -22.30
C TYR A 195 -1.15 -6.40 -21.08
N LEU A 196 -2.36 -6.96 -20.92
CA LEU A 196 -2.67 -7.91 -19.86
C LEU A 196 -1.76 -9.15 -19.92
N GLN A 197 -1.45 -9.67 -21.11
CA GLN A 197 -0.51 -10.80 -21.24
C GLN A 197 0.89 -10.49 -20.68
N VAL A 198 1.35 -9.25 -20.84
CA VAL A 198 2.67 -8.82 -20.38
C VAL A 198 2.66 -8.41 -18.91
N TYR A 199 1.65 -7.68 -18.46
CA TYR A 199 1.64 -7.03 -17.16
C TYR A 199 0.95 -7.83 -16.05
N ARG A 200 0.05 -8.79 -16.35
CA ARG A 200 -0.54 -9.66 -15.30
C ARG A 200 0.54 -10.32 -14.40
N PRO A 201 1.61 -10.94 -14.93
CA PRO A 201 2.68 -11.48 -14.10
C PRO A 201 3.38 -10.43 -13.24
N VAL A 202 3.55 -9.21 -13.76
CA VAL A 202 4.13 -8.07 -13.02
C VAL A 202 3.23 -7.66 -11.86
N TYR A 203 1.91 -7.63 -12.07
CA TYR A 203 0.94 -7.32 -11.02
C TYR A 203 0.85 -8.43 -9.96
N PHE A 204 1.02 -9.71 -10.32
CA PHE A 204 1.18 -10.77 -9.31
C PHE A 204 2.46 -10.59 -8.48
N GLN A 205 3.57 -10.22 -9.11
CA GLN A 205 4.80 -9.88 -8.38
C GLN A 205 4.58 -8.65 -7.48
N LEU A 206 3.83 -7.66 -7.94
CA LEU A 206 3.50 -6.47 -7.16
C LEU A 206 2.75 -6.85 -5.89
N VAL A 207 1.76 -7.73 -5.96
CA VAL A 207 1.04 -8.22 -4.78
C VAL A 207 2.01 -8.79 -3.76
N ASP A 208 2.93 -9.64 -4.18
CA ASP A 208 3.92 -10.24 -3.27
C ASP A 208 4.81 -9.20 -2.60
N VAL A 209 5.22 -8.18 -3.36
CA VAL A 209 5.98 -7.04 -2.81
C VAL A 209 5.14 -6.25 -1.83
N LEU A 210 3.92 -5.86 -2.19
CA LEU A 210 3.04 -5.03 -1.35
C LEU A 210 2.67 -5.74 -0.05
N LEU A 211 2.37 -7.04 -0.08
CA LEU A 211 2.10 -7.82 1.13
C LEU A 211 3.32 -7.88 2.03
N HIS A 212 4.52 -8.02 1.46
CA HIS A 212 5.75 -7.96 2.24
C HIS A 212 6.00 -6.57 2.83
N LYS A 213 5.69 -5.50 2.11
CA LYS A 213 5.82 -4.10 2.60
C LYS A 213 4.76 -3.73 3.64
N ALA A 214 3.57 -4.35 3.59
CA ALA A 214 2.50 -4.19 4.56
C ALA A 214 2.68 -5.07 5.82
N GLN A 215 3.61 -6.03 5.76
CA GLN A 215 3.91 -6.92 6.88
C GLN A 215 4.50 -6.11 8.05
N PHE A 216 3.99 -6.35 9.26
CA PHE A 216 4.57 -5.78 10.47
C PHE A 216 6.03 -6.22 10.66
N PRO A 217 6.88 -5.34 11.24
CA PRO A 217 8.20 -5.74 11.70
C PRO A 217 8.11 -6.70 12.91
N SER A 218 9.26 -7.15 13.40
CA SER A 218 9.32 -7.94 14.64
C SER A 218 8.74 -7.16 15.82
N ASP A 219 8.28 -7.87 16.87
CA ASP A 219 7.66 -7.22 18.03
C ASP A 219 8.64 -6.26 18.74
N GLU A 220 9.91 -6.63 18.81
CA GLU A 220 11.00 -5.82 19.37
C GLU A 220 11.22 -4.53 18.56
N GLU A 221 11.28 -4.67 17.23
CA GLU A 221 11.44 -3.53 16.33
C GLU A 221 10.21 -2.61 16.35
N TYR A 222 9.00 -3.18 16.29
CA TYR A 222 7.76 -2.40 16.36
C TYR A 222 7.60 -1.67 17.69
N ALA A 223 8.03 -2.28 18.80
CA ALA A 223 8.03 -1.63 20.10
C ALA A 223 8.95 -0.40 20.13
N SER A 224 10.07 -0.44 19.39
CA SER A 224 11.03 0.67 19.30
C SER A 224 10.53 1.87 18.49
N TRP A 225 9.54 1.69 17.63
CA TRP A 225 8.98 2.77 16.81
C TRP A 225 8.19 3.77 17.66
N SER A 226 8.35 5.04 17.32
CA SER A 226 7.56 6.16 17.84
C SER A 226 6.09 6.08 17.44
N SER A 227 5.25 6.88 18.10
CA SER A 227 3.82 6.97 17.76
C SER A 227 3.60 7.47 16.32
N ASP A 228 4.41 8.44 15.89
CA ASP A 228 4.29 9.04 14.56
C ASP A 228 4.69 8.04 13.46
N GLU A 229 5.75 7.25 13.68
CA GLU A 229 6.17 6.21 12.73
C GLU A 229 5.12 5.10 12.60
N LYS A 230 4.49 4.70 13.71
CA LYS A 230 3.38 3.74 13.72
C LYS A 230 2.17 4.26 12.96
N GLU A 231 1.82 5.54 13.14
CA GLU A 231 0.71 6.16 12.41
C GLU A 231 1.02 6.30 10.90
N GLN A 232 2.24 6.71 10.55
CA GLN A 232 2.68 6.73 9.15
C GLN A 232 2.61 5.36 8.51
N PHE A 233 3.03 4.29 9.21
CA PHE A 233 2.91 2.93 8.71
C PHE A 233 1.45 2.50 8.57
N ARG A 234 0.57 2.87 9.51
CA ARG A 234 -0.87 2.63 9.40
C ARG A 234 -1.46 3.28 8.14
N ILE A 235 -1.13 4.54 7.87
CA ILE A 235 -1.55 5.26 6.66
C ILE A 235 -0.99 4.58 5.41
N TYR A 236 0.30 4.24 5.41
CA TYR A 236 0.93 3.53 4.30
C TYR A 236 0.28 2.18 4.00
N ARG A 237 -0.14 1.43 5.03
CA ARG A 237 -0.94 0.22 4.84
C ARG A 237 -2.26 0.56 4.15
N VAL A 238 -2.99 1.59 4.56
CA VAL A 238 -4.22 2.03 3.86
C VAL A 238 -3.94 2.31 2.37
N ASP A 239 -2.88 3.03 2.03
CA ASP A 239 -2.51 3.28 0.63
C ASP A 239 -2.20 1.97 -0.14
N ILE A 240 -1.58 0.99 0.52
CA ILE A 240 -1.38 -0.35 -0.04
C ILE A 240 -2.72 -1.06 -0.25
N SER A 241 -3.65 -0.96 0.70
CA SER A 241 -4.99 -1.55 0.60
C SER A 241 -5.73 -1.05 -0.63
N ASP A 242 -5.73 0.27 -0.82
CA ASP A 242 -6.35 0.91 -1.98
C ASP A 242 -5.67 0.44 -3.26
N THR A 243 -4.34 0.33 -3.27
CA THR A 243 -3.61 -0.21 -4.42
C THR A 243 -4.02 -1.66 -4.71
N LEU A 244 -4.08 -2.54 -3.70
CA LEU A 244 -4.48 -3.95 -3.84
C LEU A 244 -5.91 -4.10 -4.38
N MET A 245 -6.80 -3.18 -4.03
CA MET A 245 -8.16 -3.10 -4.55
C MET A 245 -8.16 -2.99 -6.09
N TYR A 246 -7.39 -2.04 -6.65
CA TYR A 246 -7.24 -1.88 -8.10
C TYR A 246 -6.51 -3.06 -8.75
N VAL A 247 -5.55 -3.66 -8.05
CA VAL A 247 -4.89 -4.88 -8.54
C VAL A 247 -5.90 -6.02 -8.66
N TYR A 248 -6.86 -6.14 -7.73
CA TYR A 248 -7.92 -7.14 -7.80
C TYR A 248 -8.84 -6.94 -9.01
N GLU A 249 -9.18 -5.70 -9.38
CA GLU A 249 -9.97 -5.44 -10.60
C GLU A 249 -9.28 -5.96 -11.86
N MET A 250 -7.94 -5.89 -11.92
CA MET A 250 -7.15 -6.41 -13.03
C MET A 250 -6.96 -7.93 -12.96
N LEU A 251 -6.60 -8.48 -11.80
CA LEU A 251 -6.25 -9.90 -11.66
C LEU A 251 -7.46 -10.83 -11.45
N GLY A 252 -8.52 -10.32 -10.82
CA GLY A 252 -9.76 -11.04 -10.53
C GLY A 252 -9.58 -12.21 -9.57
N ALA A 253 -10.40 -13.26 -9.76
CA ALA A 253 -10.47 -14.43 -8.88
C ALA A 253 -9.16 -15.22 -8.77
N GLU A 254 -8.24 -15.08 -9.74
CA GLU A 254 -6.91 -15.69 -9.66
C GLU A 254 -6.09 -15.13 -8.49
N LEU A 255 -6.25 -13.83 -8.16
CA LEU A 255 -5.61 -13.23 -6.98
C LEU A 255 -6.14 -13.86 -5.69
N LEU A 256 -7.46 -14.04 -5.57
CA LEU A 256 -8.06 -14.70 -4.41
C LEU A 256 -7.53 -16.12 -4.22
N SER A 257 -7.48 -16.88 -5.32
CA SER A 257 -6.96 -18.25 -5.31
C SER A 257 -5.49 -18.29 -4.90
N ASN A 258 -4.69 -17.33 -5.41
CA ASN A 258 -3.28 -17.20 -5.06
C ASN A 258 -3.06 -16.89 -3.57
N LEU A 259 -3.83 -15.94 -3.01
CA LEU A 259 -3.78 -15.63 -1.57
C LEU A 259 -4.20 -16.83 -0.72
N TYR A 260 -5.24 -17.55 -1.15
CA TYR A 260 -5.73 -18.75 -0.46
C TYR A 260 -4.68 -19.86 -0.44
N ASP A 261 -4.05 -20.12 -1.57
CA ASP A 261 -2.99 -21.12 -1.68
C ASP A 261 -1.79 -20.76 -0.80
N LYS A 262 -1.38 -19.49 -0.78
CA LYS A 262 -0.29 -18.99 0.08
C LYS A 262 -0.64 -19.18 1.57
N LEU A 263 -1.83 -18.75 1.98
CA LEU A 263 -2.27 -18.88 3.37
C LEU A 263 -2.45 -20.35 3.78
N GLY A 264 -3.07 -21.15 2.92
CA GLY A 264 -3.25 -22.59 3.14
C GLY A 264 -1.92 -23.32 3.30
N ARG A 265 -0.94 -23.05 2.44
CA ARG A 265 0.42 -23.60 2.57
C ARG A 265 1.09 -23.16 3.86
N LEU A 266 1.00 -21.88 4.21
CA LEU A 266 1.59 -21.35 5.44
C LEU A 266 1.03 -22.04 6.70
N LEU A 267 -0.29 -22.22 6.75
CA LEU A 267 -0.98 -22.81 7.91
C LEU A 267 -0.92 -24.35 7.98
N THR A 268 -0.52 -25.02 6.90
CA THR A 268 -0.43 -26.49 6.84
C THR A 268 0.99 -27.02 6.86
N ASN A 269 1.98 -26.18 6.59
CA ASN A 269 3.37 -26.58 6.63
C ASN A 269 3.87 -26.73 8.07
N THR A 270 4.00 -27.97 8.54
CA THR A 270 4.46 -28.30 9.89
C THR A 270 5.98 -28.18 10.08
N GLU A 271 6.75 -28.01 9.00
CA GLU A 271 8.21 -27.97 9.06
C GLU A 271 8.76 -26.58 9.40
N GLN A 272 7.93 -25.53 9.30
CA GLN A 272 8.36 -24.14 9.45
C GLN A 272 7.44 -23.40 10.41
N THR A 273 8.00 -22.81 11.47
CA THR A 273 7.25 -21.93 12.36
C THR A 273 6.89 -20.65 11.62
N SER A 274 5.61 -20.48 11.29
CA SER A 274 5.09 -19.26 10.66
C SER A 274 5.04 -18.12 11.68
N SER A 275 5.55 -16.94 11.32
CA SER A 275 5.38 -15.75 12.14
C SER A 275 3.95 -15.22 12.04
N TRP A 276 3.46 -14.61 13.11
CA TRP A 276 2.12 -14.01 13.12
C TRP A 276 2.03 -12.88 12.10
N GLN A 277 3.13 -12.14 11.90
CA GLN A 277 3.22 -11.03 10.94
C GLN A 277 2.99 -11.51 9.50
N HIS A 278 3.57 -12.65 9.10
CA HIS A 278 3.38 -13.18 7.75
C HIS A 278 1.94 -13.65 7.53
N THR A 279 1.38 -14.32 8.54
CA THR A 279 -0.02 -14.76 8.52
C THR A 279 -0.97 -13.57 8.43
N GLU A 280 -0.70 -12.53 9.22
CA GLU A 280 -1.44 -11.28 9.25
C GLU A 280 -1.38 -10.56 7.90
N ALA A 281 -0.20 -10.47 7.27
CA ALA A 281 -0.04 -9.81 5.97
C ALA A 281 -0.89 -10.49 4.87
N LEU A 282 -0.97 -11.82 4.84
CA LEU A 282 -1.82 -12.54 3.88
C LEU A 282 -3.31 -12.29 4.14
N LEU A 283 -3.75 -12.30 5.41
CA LEU A 283 -5.13 -11.97 5.79
C LEU A 283 -5.47 -10.51 5.50
N TYR A 284 -4.50 -9.61 5.68
CA TYR A 284 -4.62 -8.21 5.32
C TYR A 284 -4.85 -8.05 3.82
N GLY A 285 -4.14 -8.81 2.99
CA GLY A 285 -4.42 -8.89 1.55
C GLY A 285 -5.87 -9.27 1.24
N PHE A 286 -6.42 -10.27 1.94
CA PHE A 286 -7.84 -10.63 1.82
C PHE A 286 -8.79 -9.55 2.33
N GLN A 287 -8.42 -8.84 3.40
CA GLN A 287 -9.20 -7.74 3.97
C GLN A 287 -9.29 -6.59 2.96
N SER A 288 -8.16 -6.21 2.35
CA SER A 288 -8.06 -5.08 1.43
C SER A 288 -8.95 -5.17 0.20
N ILE A 289 -9.29 -6.39 -0.23
CA ILE A 289 -10.10 -6.64 -1.43
C ILE A 289 -11.53 -7.08 -1.08
N ALA A 290 -11.88 -7.19 0.21
CA ALA A 290 -13.14 -7.78 0.65
C ALA A 290 -14.38 -7.03 0.14
N GLU A 291 -14.31 -5.70 0.07
CA GLU A 291 -15.44 -4.85 -0.36
C GLU A 291 -15.66 -4.85 -1.89
N THR A 292 -14.63 -5.23 -2.66
CA THR A 292 -14.65 -5.22 -4.13
C THR A 292 -15.11 -6.56 -4.72
N ILE A 293 -15.17 -7.60 -3.91
CA ILE A 293 -15.53 -8.94 -4.38
C ILE A 293 -17.04 -9.01 -4.59
N ASP A 294 -17.44 -9.36 -5.82
CA ASP A 294 -18.80 -9.83 -6.05
C ASP A 294 -18.97 -11.17 -5.32
N VAL A 295 -19.63 -11.10 -4.16
CA VAL A 295 -19.82 -12.18 -3.19
C VAL A 295 -20.55 -13.40 -3.77
N ASN A 296 -21.06 -13.30 -5.00
CA ASN A 296 -21.70 -14.37 -5.74
C ASN A 296 -20.73 -15.34 -6.43
N TYR A 297 -19.43 -15.03 -6.55
CA TYR A 297 -18.55 -15.71 -7.52
C TYR A 297 -17.28 -16.37 -6.98
N SER A 298 -17.05 -16.43 -5.67
CA SER A 298 -15.79 -16.98 -5.16
C SER A 298 -15.97 -18.20 -4.26
N ASP A 299 -15.71 -19.38 -4.85
CA ASP A 299 -15.55 -20.66 -4.13
C ASP A 299 -14.41 -20.63 -3.09
N VAL A 300 -13.54 -19.62 -3.17
CA VAL A 300 -12.40 -19.42 -2.28
C VAL A 300 -12.85 -18.96 -0.88
N ILE A 301 -13.90 -18.15 -0.78
CA ILE A 301 -14.31 -17.55 0.50
C ILE A 301 -14.75 -18.62 1.54
N PRO A 302 -15.57 -19.63 1.20
CA PRO A 302 -15.81 -20.75 2.12
C PRO A 302 -14.54 -21.47 2.55
N GLY A 303 -13.57 -21.62 1.65
CA GLY A 303 -12.26 -22.20 1.95
C GLY A 303 -11.49 -21.36 2.97
N LEU A 304 -11.39 -20.04 2.76
CA LEU A 304 -10.76 -19.10 3.68
C LEU A 304 -11.37 -19.19 5.09
N ILE A 305 -12.69 -19.22 5.17
CA ILE A 305 -13.42 -19.37 6.44
C ILE A 305 -13.03 -20.68 7.14
N GLY A 306 -12.87 -21.76 6.39
CA GLY A 306 -12.43 -23.05 6.91
C GLY A 306 -10.99 -23.07 7.45
N LEU A 307 -10.15 -22.09 7.08
CA LEU A 307 -8.78 -21.96 7.57
C LEU A 307 -8.69 -21.22 8.91
N ILE A 308 -9.68 -20.41 9.28
CA ILE A 308 -9.64 -19.59 10.51
C ILE A 308 -9.28 -20.40 11.78
N PRO A 309 -9.84 -21.59 12.04
CA PRO A 309 -9.49 -22.35 13.25
C PRO A 309 -8.04 -22.84 13.30
N ARG A 310 -7.32 -22.80 12.17
CA ARG A 310 -5.92 -23.22 12.07
C ARG A 310 -4.95 -22.06 12.34
N ILE A 311 -5.45 -20.84 12.44
CA ILE A 311 -4.63 -19.65 12.64
C ILE A 311 -4.23 -19.60 14.11
N ASN A 312 -2.93 -19.46 14.37
CA ASN A 312 -2.47 -19.23 15.74
C ASN A 312 -2.71 -17.77 16.13
N ILE A 313 -3.83 -17.47 16.81
CA ILE A 313 -4.21 -16.11 17.24
C ILE A 313 -3.39 -15.72 18.46
N ASN A 314 -2.07 -15.62 18.31
CA ASN A 314 -1.13 -15.29 19.39
C ASN A 314 -0.77 -13.81 19.48
N ASN A 315 -1.44 -12.98 18.68
CA ASN A 315 -1.20 -11.55 18.64
C ASN A 315 -2.49 -10.76 18.43
N VAL A 316 -2.59 -9.59 19.06
CA VAL A 316 -3.80 -8.76 19.06
C VAL A 316 -4.06 -8.14 17.68
N GLN A 317 -3.03 -7.71 16.96
CA GLN A 317 -3.15 -7.17 15.61
C GLN A 317 -3.61 -8.26 14.64
N LEU A 318 -3.07 -9.47 14.74
CA LEU A 318 -3.55 -10.61 13.96
C LEU A 318 -5.03 -10.90 14.24
N ALA A 319 -5.45 -10.86 15.52
CA ALA A 319 -6.85 -11.06 15.89
C ALA A 319 -7.78 -10.00 15.27
N ASP A 320 -7.34 -8.75 15.24
CA ASP A 320 -8.06 -7.65 14.62
C ASP A 320 -8.18 -7.83 13.12
N THR A 321 -7.09 -8.18 12.43
CA THR A 321 -7.09 -8.43 10.99
C THR A 321 -8.01 -9.60 10.65
N VAL A 322 -7.95 -10.73 11.38
CA VAL A 322 -8.91 -11.84 11.22
C VAL A 322 -10.34 -11.33 11.33
N MET A 323 -10.63 -10.49 12.32
CA MET A 323 -11.95 -9.91 12.51
C MET A 323 -12.39 -9.01 11.35
N PHE A 324 -11.54 -8.12 10.89
CA PHE A 324 -11.87 -7.21 9.80
C PHE A 324 -12.02 -7.95 8.47
N THR A 325 -11.15 -8.91 8.18
CA THR A 325 -11.30 -9.80 7.02
C THR A 325 -12.67 -10.48 7.07
N ILE A 326 -13.03 -11.09 8.21
CA ILE A 326 -14.35 -11.72 8.41
C ILE A 326 -15.50 -10.71 8.20
N GLY A 327 -15.37 -9.52 8.79
CA GLY A 327 -16.37 -8.47 8.72
C GLY A 327 -16.64 -8.00 7.29
N GLY A 328 -15.63 -7.98 6.42
CA GLY A 328 -15.78 -7.65 5.01
C GLY A 328 -16.63 -8.65 4.23
N TYR A 329 -16.67 -9.93 4.64
CA TYR A 329 -17.44 -10.99 3.99
C TYR A 329 -18.80 -11.24 4.65
N VAL A 330 -19.58 -10.19 4.89
CA VAL A 330 -20.85 -10.18 5.66
C VAL A 330 -21.81 -11.32 5.33
N ASN A 331 -21.97 -11.69 4.05
CA ASN A 331 -22.88 -12.77 3.63
C ASN A 331 -22.46 -14.16 4.13
N THR A 332 -21.29 -14.26 4.76
CA THR A 332 -20.73 -15.49 5.30
C THR A 332 -20.70 -15.56 6.83
N LEU A 333 -21.16 -14.51 7.53
CA LEU A 333 -21.19 -14.41 9.00
C LEU A 333 -21.81 -15.65 9.68
N LEU A 334 -22.88 -16.21 9.13
CA LEU A 334 -23.50 -17.42 9.68
C LEU A 334 -22.61 -18.67 9.54
N LYS A 335 -21.85 -18.78 8.44
CA LYS A 335 -20.90 -19.88 8.22
C LYS A 335 -19.68 -19.80 9.14
N LEU A 336 -19.44 -18.65 9.75
CA LEU A 336 -18.31 -18.36 10.63
C LEU A 336 -18.56 -18.76 12.09
N VAL A 337 -19.81 -18.77 12.55
CA VAL A 337 -20.15 -19.16 13.92
C VAL A 337 -19.54 -20.52 14.28
N PRO A 338 -19.69 -21.60 13.48
CA PRO A 338 -19.06 -22.88 13.78
C PRO A 338 -17.53 -22.86 13.81
N GLN A 339 -16.87 -21.95 13.05
CA GLN A 339 -15.41 -21.87 13.01
C GLN A 339 -14.85 -21.15 14.24
N VAL A 340 -15.47 -20.05 14.66
CA VAL A 340 -15.07 -19.36 15.89
C VAL A 340 -15.25 -20.27 17.11
N LEU A 341 -16.28 -21.11 17.10
CA LEU A 341 -16.48 -22.11 18.15
C LEU A 341 -15.36 -23.17 18.21
N ARG A 342 -14.68 -23.46 17.09
CA ARG A 342 -13.53 -24.38 17.06
C ARG A 342 -12.28 -23.78 17.71
N LEU A 343 -12.22 -22.45 17.90
CA LEU A 343 -11.14 -21.80 18.65
C LEU A 343 -11.21 -22.06 20.17
N GLN A 344 -12.25 -22.76 20.65
CA GLN A 344 -12.43 -23.05 22.09
C GLN A 344 -11.27 -23.81 22.74
N GLU A 345 -10.59 -24.69 21.99
CA GLU A 345 -9.46 -25.46 22.50
C GLU A 345 -8.25 -24.55 22.69
N GLN A 346 -7.93 -23.76 21.67
CA GLN A 346 -6.87 -22.75 21.73
C GLN A 346 -7.09 -21.74 22.86
N LEU A 347 -8.34 -21.29 23.06
CA LEU A 347 -8.69 -20.40 24.17
C LEU A 347 -8.50 -21.09 25.53
N ARG A 348 -8.91 -22.37 25.67
CA ARG A 348 -8.74 -23.13 26.90
C ARG A 348 -7.26 -23.29 27.24
N ASP A 349 -6.45 -23.65 26.26
CA ASP A 349 -5.01 -23.85 26.44
C ASP A 349 -4.32 -22.52 26.78
N ALA A 350 -4.69 -21.42 26.12
CA ALA A 350 -4.20 -20.08 26.43
C ALA A 350 -4.49 -19.68 27.89
N ILE A 351 -5.73 -19.88 28.35
CA ILE A 351 -6.13 -19.58 29.73
C ILE A 351 -5.36 -20.46 30.74
N GLN A 352 -5.19 -21.75 30.45
CA GLN A 352 -4.43 -22.67 31.31
C GLN A 352 -2.95 -22.29 31.41
N ASN A 353 -2.36 -21.83 30.31
CA ASN A 353 -0.96 -21.44 30.24
C ASN A 353 -0.71 -19.98 30.65
N GLY A 354 -1.75 -19.22 30.97
CA GLY A 354 -1.64 -17.79 31.32
C GLY A 354 -1.29 -16.88 30.13
N ASP A 355 -1.54 -17.34 28.90
CA ASP A 355 -1.35 -16.57 27.67
C ASP A 355 -2.50 -15.56 27.50
N MET A 356 -2.28 -14.37 28.03
CA MET A 356 -3.23 -13.27 27.99
C MET A 356 -3.41 -12.70 26.58
N GLU A 357 -2.40 -12.81 25.70
CA GLU A 357 -2.47 -12.25 24.35
C GLU A 357 -3.38 -13.10 23.46
N THR A 358 -3.15 -14.42 23.47
CA THR A 358 -3.98 -15.36 22.72
C THR A 358 -5.42 -15.37 23.21
N SER A 359 -5.60 -15.41 24.54
CA SER A 359 -6.94 -15.38 25.12
C SER A 359 -7.68 -14.09 24.75
N HIS A 360 -7.07 -12.91 24.92
CA HIS A 360 -7.68 -11.65 24.49
C HIS A 360 -8.00 -11.61 22.99
N GLY A 361 -7.08 -12.06 22.13
CA GLY A 361 -7.29 -12.08 20.68
C GLY A 361 -8.52 -12.91 20.26
N ILE A 362 -8.63 -14.14 20.76
CA ILE A 362 -9.79 -15.01 20.48
C ILE A 362 -11.09 -14.38 21.02
N CYS A 363 -11.02 -13.73 22.18
CA CYS A 363 -12.17 -13.07 22.78
C CYS A 363 -12.66 -11.87 21.95
N ARG A 364 -11.73 -11.08 21.40
CA ARG A 364 -12.07 -10.00 20.46
C ARG A 364 -12.79 -10.52 19.24
N ILE A 365 -12.32 -11.64 18.67
CA ILE A 365 -12.98 -12.30 17.54
C ILE A 365 -14.44 -12.67 17.88
N ALA A 366 -14.65 -13.31 19.03
CA ALA A 366 -15.98 -13.73 19.46
C ALA A 366 -16.93 -12.54 19.72
N VAL A 367 -16.44 -11.47 20.35
CA VAL A 367 -17.23 -10.26 20.62
C VAL A 367 -17.65 -9.58 19.34
N SER A 368 -16.70 -9.30 18.45
CA SER A 368 -17.00 -8.58 17.22
C SER A 368 -17.87 -9.39 16.24
N LEU A 369 -17.76 -10.73 16.24
CA LEU A 369 -18.72 -11.59 15.53
C LEU A 369 -20.15 -11.40 16.09
N GLY A 370 -20.29 -11.35 17.43
CA GLY A 370 -21.56 -11.12 18.10
C GLY A 370 -22.15 -9.74 17.79
N GLU A 371 -21.33 -8.68 17.78
CA GLU A 371 -21.75 -7.32 17.46
C GLU A 371 -22.18 -7.17 16.00
N ASN A 372 -21.36 -7.66 15.06
CA ASN A 372 -21.68 -7.61 13.64
C ASN A 372 -22.95 -8.39 13.35
N HIS A 373 -23.08 -9.61 13.87
CA HIS A 373 -24.29 -10.40 13.70
C HIS A 373 -25.52 -9.69 14.29
N SER A 374 -25.43 -9.10 15.50
CA SER A 374 -26.55 -8.37 16.13
C SER A 374 -27.05 -7.22 15.25
N ARG A 375 -26.14 -6.46 14.63
CA ARG A 375 -26.47 -5.38 13.67
C ARG A 375 -27.21 -5.89 12.43
N TYR A 376 -26.88 -7.08 11.94
CA TYR A 376 -27.51 -7.68 10.74
C TYR A 376 -28.81 -8.46 11.04
N THR A 377 -28.96 -9.01 12.26
CA THR A 377 -30.19 -9.70 12.67
C THR A 377 -31.38 -8.78 12.90
N ASP A 378 -31.13 -7.49 13.18
CA ASP A 378 -32.20 -6.48 13.25
C ASP A 378 -32.87 -6.25 11.88
N LYS A 379 -32.30 -6.79 10.79
CA LYS A 379 -32.82 -6.60 9.43
C LYS A 379 -33.22 -7.84 8.62
N ARG A 380 -32.83 -9.09 8.94
CA ARG A 380 -33.41 -10.29 8.25
C ARG A 380 -33.04 -11.73 8.67
N TYR A 381 -32.21 -12.00 9.69
CA TYR A 381 -31.77 -13.38 9.96
C TYR A 381 -31.94 -13.80 11.44
N VAL A 382 -32.46 -15.00 11.67
CA VAL A 382 -32.67 -15.58 13.02
C VAL A 382 -31.79 -16.82 13.14
N LEU A 383 -30.78 -16.81 14.02
CA LEU A 383 -30.03 -18.01 14.39
C LEU A 383 -30.96 -19.05 15.00
N CYS A 384 -30.69 -20.33 14.73
CA CYS A 384 -31.33 -21.42 15.46
C CYS A 384 -30.90 -21.36 16.94
N ILE A 385 -31.83 -21.69 17.84
CA ILE A 385 -31.68 -21.64 19.31
C ILE A 385 -30.36 -22.24 19.86
N PRO A 386 -29.78 -23.33 19.30
CA PRO A 386 -28.51 -23.90 19.78
C PRO A 386 -27.31 -22.95 19.64
N GLU A 387 -27.24 -22.19 18.54
CA GLU A 387 -26.10 -21.32 18.22
C GLU A 387 -26.09 -20.06 19.10
N LYS A 388 -27.28 -19.55 19.46
CA LYS A 388 -27.46 -18.47 20.44
C LYS A 388 -26.95 -18.86 21.82
N ASN A 389 -27.30 -20.06 22.29
CA ASN A 389 -26.88 -20.54 23.61
C ASN A 389 -25.38 -20.78 23.66
N LEU A 390 -24.77 -21.21 22.56
CA LEU A 390 -23.35 -21.49 22.50
C LEU A 390 -22.51 -20.19 22.39
N LEU A 391 -22.95 -19.20 21.61
CA LEU A 391 -22.33 -17.86 21.62
C LEU A 391 -22.49 -17.18 22.98
N LYS A 392 -23.67 -17.30 23.62
CA LYS A 392 -23.85 -16.88 25.02
C LYS A 392 -22.93 -17.65 25.97
N THR A 393 -22.67 -18.93 25.74
CA THR A 393 -21.76 -19.73 26.58
C THR A 393 -20.31 -19.30 26.39
N VAL A 394 -19.86 -19.02 25.17
CA VAL A 394 -18.53 -18.46 24.88
C VAL A 394 -18.40 -17.09 25.53
N LEU A 395 -19.35 -16.18 25.31
CA LEU A 395 -19.35 -14.84 25.91
C LEU A 395 -19.46 -14.88 27.44
N LYS A 396 -20.22 -15.81 28.01
CA LYS A 396 -20.36 -15.99 29.47
C LYS A 396 -19.10 -16.58 30.12
N ASN A 397 -18.43 -17.51 29.43
CA ASN A 397 -17.16 -18.08 29.88
C ASN A 397 -15.99 -17.08 29.71
N VAL A 398 -16.06 -16.19 28.71
CA VAL A 398 -15.03 -15.20 28.39
C VAL A 398 -15.16 -13.91 29.19
N LEU A 399 -16.35 -13.32 29.27
CA LEU A 399 -16.54 -11.95 29.75
C LEU A 399 -17.06 -11.85 31.19
N LYS A 400 -17.56 -12.94 31.79
CA LYS A 400 -18.46 -12.86 32.96
C LYS A 400 -19.61 -11.85 32.78
N ILE A 401 -19.98 -11.51 31.54
CA ILE A 401 -21.08 -10.62 31.22
C ILE A 401 -22.30 -11.49 30.96
N ASP A 402 -23.32 -11.36 31.82
CA ASP A 402 -24.63 -11.98 31.61
C ASP A 402 -25.40 -11.14 30.57
N LEU A 403 -25.40 -11.60 29.32
CA LEU A 403 -26.30 -11.08 28.31
C LEU A 403 -27.72 -11.59 28.62
N ARG A 404 -28.52 -10.76 29.30
CA ARG A 404 -29.95 -11.00 29.51
C ARG A 404 -30.67 -11.13 28.17
#